data_AF-A7A5E0-F1
#
_entry.id   AF-A7A5E0-F1
#
_cell.length_a   1.000
_cell.length_b   1.000
_cell.length_c   1.000
_cell.angle_alpha   90.00
_cell.angle_beta   90.00
_cell.angle_gamma   90.00
#
_symmetry.space_group_name_H-M   'P 1'
#
loop_
_entity.id
_entity.type
_entity.pdbx_description
1 polymer ?
#
loop_
_entity_poly.entity_id
_entity_poly.type
_entity_poly.pdbx_seq_one_letter_code
_entity_poly.pdbx_strand_id
1 'polypeptide(L)'
;MTENTTNKSTNELLMRVIAVESPELFDGSEDEPVRVTSYNYSEYCPAACETCGDEPEMLTIGYVTRNGREGSETYDYFGLPRVLEALDEWDKQHGKAVENRG
;
A
#
# COMPACT_ATOMS: atom_id res chain seq x y z
N MET A 1 24.69 20.30 -1.81
CA MET A 1 24.22 18.91 -1.69
C MET A 1 22.70 19.01 -1.66
N THR A 2 22.05 18.80 -2.80
CA THR A 2 20.60 18.83 -2.90
C THR A 2 20.07 17.50 -2.39
N GLU A 3 19.25 17.54 -1.34
CA GLU A 3 18.55 16.39 -0.81
C GLU A 3 17.72 15.77 -1.93
N ASN A 4 18.06 14.53 -2.31
CA ASN A 4 17.22 13.73 -3.18
C ASN A 4 15.91 13.49 -2.43
N THR A 5 14.84 14.12 -2.89
CA THR A 5 13.47 13.73 -2.53
C THR A 5 13.38 12.23 -2.77
N THR A 6 13.34 11.47 -1.68
CA THR A 6 13.45 10.02 -1.73
C THR A 6 12.14 9.50 -2.32
N ASN A 7 12.14 9.20 -3.62
CA ASN A 7 11.05 8.44 -4.25
C ASN A 7 10.98 7.10 -3.52
N LYS A 8 10.08 7.00 -2.54
CA LYS A 8 9.86 5.75 -1.81
C LYS A 8 9.33 4.73 -2.80
N SER A 9 9.87 3.53 -2.77
CA SER A 9 9.34 2.45 -3.58
C SER A 9 7.93 2.09 -3.09
N THR A 10 7.09 1.54 -3.98
CA THR A 10 5.75 1.03 -3.64
C THR A 10 5.80 0.10 -2.43
N ASN A 11 6.82 -0.76 -2.35
CA ASN A 11 7.00 -1.71 -1.24
C ASN A 11 7.27 -1.00 0.11
N GLU A 12 8.01 0.11 0.12
CA GLU A 12 8.23 0.89 1.34
C GLU A 12 6.97 1.62 1.80
N LEU A 13 6.12 2.06 0.87
CA LEU A 13 4.82 2.63 1.19
C LEU A 13 3.87 1.56 1.75
N LEU A 14 3.82 0.40 1.11
CA LEU A 14 3.01 -0.74 1.57
C LEU A 14 3.47 -1.26 2.93
N MET A 15 4.77 -1.22 3.24
CA MET A 15 5.24 -1.56 4.59
C MET A 15 4.65 -0.61 5.65
N ARG A 16 4.47 0.67 5.34
CA ARG A 16 3.83 1.64 6.25
C ARG A 16 2.35 1.37 6.41
N VAL A 17 1.69 0.87 5.37
CA VAL A 17 0.29 0.42 5.46
C VAL A 17 0.17 -0.69 6.50
N ILE A 18 1.00 -1.73 6.39
CA ILE A 18 1.00 -2.82 7.38
C ILE A 18 1.24 -2.27 8.80
N ALA A 19 2.19 -1.35 8.97
CA ALA A 19 2.48 -0.77 10.29
C ALA A 19 1.34 0.07 10.89
N VAL A 20 0.47 0.63 10.06
CA VAL A 20 -0.67 1.46 10.51
C VAL A 20 -1.91 0.60 10.76
N GLU A 21 -2.21 -0.31 9.84
CA GLU A 21 -3.44 -1.11 9.88
C GLU A 21 -3.30 -2.37 10.76
N SER A 22 -2.08 -2.91 10.89
CA SER A 22 -1.76 -4.09 11.70
C SER A 22 -0.57 -3.84 12.63
N PRO A 23 -0.67 -2.86 13.56
CA PRO A 23 0.42 -2.49 14.45
C PRO A 23 0.89 -3.63 15.37
N GLU A 24 0.01 -4.59 15.66
CA GLU A 24 0.31 -5.79 16.46
C GLU A 24 1.39 -6.69 15.85
N LEU A 25 1.63 -6.59 14.54
CA LEU A 25 2.70 -7.34 13.88
C LEU A 25 4.09 -6.74 14.14
N PHE A 26 4.18 -5.52 14.67
CA PHE A 26 5.42 -4.79 14.95
C PHE A 26 5.76 -4.82 16.44
N ASP A 27 5.79 -6.02 17.01
CA ASP A 27 6.02 -6.28 18.43
C ASP A 27 7.49 -6.60 18.79
N GLY A 28 8.40 -6.56 17.82
CA GLY A 28 9.81 -6.93 17.98
C GLY A 28 10.08 -8.43 17.89
N SER A 29 9.08 -9.26 17.62
CA SER A 29 9.22 -10.71 17.52
C SER A 29 9.89 -11.16 16.22
N GLU A 30 10.21 -12.45 16.14
CA GLU A 30 10.75 -13.09 14.93
C GLU A 30 9.76 -13.14 13.76
N ASP A 31 8.48 -12.98 14.04
CA ASP A 31 7.41 -12.96 13.05
C ASP A 31 7.08 -11.52 12.59
N GLU A 32 7.81 -10.52 13.09
CA GLU A 32 7.68 -9.12 12.65
C GLU A 32 7.99 -8.97 11.15
N PRO A 33 7.12 -8.29 10.36
CA PRO A 33 7.37 -7.98 8.96
C PRO A 33 8.60 -7.09 8.77
N VAL A 34 9.53 -7.47 7.89
CA VAL A 34 10.73 -6.66 7.59
C VAL A 34 10.83 -6.18 6.15
N ARG A 35 10.16 -6.85 5.21
CA ARG A 35 10.19 -6.47 3.80
C ARG A 35 8.96 -6.95 3.06
N VAL A 36 8.28 -6.03 2.38
CA VAL A 36 7.22 -6.37 1.42
C VAL A 36 7.83 -7.02 0.17
N THR A 37 7.20 -8.11 -0.29
CA THR A 37 7.64 -8.91 -1.44
C THR A 37 6.66 -8.84 -2.60
N SER A 38 5.37 -8.65 -2.33
CA SER A 38 4.31 -8.58 -3.34
C SER A 38 3.11 -7.81 -2.84
N TYR A 39 2.24 -7.41 -3.76
CA TYR A 39 0.90 -6.96 -3.44
C TYR A 39 -0.07 -7.40 -4.54
N ASN A 40 -1.32 -7.57 -4.17
CA ASN A 40 -2.43 -7.80 -5.08
C ASN A 40 -3.59 -6.90 -4.70
N TYR A 41 -4.22 -6.29 -5.69
CA TYR A 41 -5.35 -5.40 -5.49
C TYR A 41 -6.55 -5.95 -6.26
N SER A 42 -7.67 -6.09 -5.57
CA SER A 42 -8.96 -6.44 -6.15
C SER A 42 -9.90 -5.26 -5.98
N GLU A 43 -10.47 -4.80 -7.09
CA GLU A 43 -11.52 -3.80 -7.07
C GLU A 43 -12.81 -4.38 -6.47
N TYR A 44 -13.68 -3.48 -5.99
CA TYR A 44 -15.04 -3.83 -5.60
C TYR A 44 -15.78 -4.49 -6.77
N CYS A 45 -16.42 -5.63 -6.48
CA CYS A 45 -17.26 -6.33 -7.45
C CYS A 45 -18.70 -6.40 -6.91
N PRO A 46 -19.68 -5.76 -7.60
CA PRO A 46 -21.07 -5.85 -7.18
C PRO A 46 -21.59 -7.28 -7.34
N ALA A 47 -22.54 -7.65 -6.49
CA ALA A 47 -23.15 -8.97 -6.50
C ALA A 47 -23.67 -9.34 -7.90
N ALA A 48 -23.21 -10.47 -8.42
CA ALA A 48 -23.66 -10.99 -9.72
C ALA A 48 -25.13 -11.44 -9.71
N CYS A 49 -25.70 -11.66 -8.51
CA CYS A 49 -27.07 -12.06 -8.29
C CYS A 49 -27.54 -11.63 -6.89
N GLU A 50 -28.86 -11.63 -6.66
CA GLU A 50 -29.48 -11.20 -5.39
C GLU A 50 -29.00 -11.99 -4.15
N THR A 51 -28.49 -13.21 -4.33
CA THR A 51 -27.98 -14.06 -3.23
C THR A 51 -26.46 -14.12 -3.16
N CYS A 52 -25.75 -13.54 -4.14
CA CYS A 52 -24.32 -13.75 -4.34
C CYS A 52 -23.45 -12.92 -3.38
N GLY A 53 -23.99 -11.84 -2.79
CA GLY A 53 -23.22 -10.90 -1.95
C GLY A 53 -22.25 -10.06 -2.78
N ASP A 54 -21.99 -8.83 -2.33
CA ASP A 54 -20.94 -8.00 -2.94
C ASP A 54 -19.56 -8.49 -2.49
N GLU A 55 -18.57 -8.41 -3.37
CA GLU A 55 -17.17 -8.62 -2.99
C GLU A 55 -16.52 -7.27 -2.69
N PRO A 56 -16.00 -7.06 -1.48
CA PRO A 56 -15.37 -5.79 -1.13
C PRO A 56 -14.10 -5.56 -1.96
N GLU A 57 -13.70 -4.30 -2.05
CA GLU A 57 -12.34 -3.96 -2.46
C GLU A 57 -11.35 -4.60 -1.49
N MET A 58 -10.30 -5.24 -1.99
CA MET A 58 -9.29 -5.90 -1.17
C MET A 58 -7.87 -5.52 -1.60
N LEU A 59 -7.01 -5.22 -0.63
CA LEU A 59 -5.56 -5.11 -0.83
C LEU A 59 -4.86 -6.21 -0.01
N THR A 60 -4.23 -7.16 -0.69
CA THR A 60 -3.37 -8.15 -0.04
C THR A 60 -1.91 -7.75 -0.21
N ILE A 61 -1.15 -7.69 0.87
CA ILE A 61 0.28 -7.36 0.89
C ILE A 61 1.05 -8.57 1.40
N GLY A 62 1.92 -9.13 0.55
CA GLY A 62 2.84 -10.19 0.93
C GLY A 62 4.16 -9.63 1.48
N TYR A 63 4.68 -10.25 2.53
CA TYR A 63 5.94 -9.84 3.16
C TYR A 63 6.76 -11.03 3.64
N VAL A 64 8.02 -10.76 3.96
CA VAL A 64 8.87 -11.67 4.74
C VAL A 64 9.09 -11.12 6.13
N THR A 65 9.14 -12.01 7.11
CA THR A 65 9.38 -11.72 8.52
C THR A 65 10.88 -11.71 8.86
N ARG A 66 11.25 -11.32 10.09
CA ARG A 66 12.63 -11.36 10.58
C ARG A 66 13.26 -12.75 10.48
N ASN A 67 12.50 -13.81 10.78
CA ASN A 67 12.97 -15.19 10.65
C ASN A 67 12.93 -15.74 9.21
N GLY A 68 12.59 -14.90 8.22
CA GLY A 68 12.59 -15.24 6.80
C GLY A 68 11.38 -16.05 6.34
N ARG A 69 10.33 -16.17 7.15
CA ARG A 69 9.05 -16.77 6.72
C ARG A 69 8.25 -15.80 5.87
N GLU A 70 7.45 -16.34 4.97
CA GLU A 70 6.48 -15.56 4.20
C GLU A 70 5.19 -15.40 4.99
N GLY A 71 4.62 -14.20 4.93
CA GLY A 71 3.32 -13.87 5.49
C GLY A 71 2.56 -12.92 4.56
N SER A 72 1.29 -12.68 4.85
CA SER A 72 0.49 -11.72 4.10
C SER A 72 -0.65 -11.17 4.95
N GLU A 73 -0.92 -9.88 4.78
CA GLU A 73 -2.11 -9.24 5.35
C GLU A 73 -3.08 -8.84 4.23
N THR A 74 -4.38 -8.96 4.48
CA THR A 74 -5.43 -8.53 3.55
C THR A 74 -6.33 -7.50 4.22
N TYR A 75 -6.50 -6.37 3.56
CA TYR A 75 -7.28 -5.24 4.03
C TYR A 75 -8.48 -5.01 3.11
N ASP A 76 -9.68 -5.12 3.68
CA ASP A 76 -10.93 -4.82 3.00
C ASP A 76 -11.21 -3.32 3.01
N TYR A 77 -11.86 -2.80 1.97
CA TYR A 77 -12.25 -1.40 1.83
C TYR A 77 -11.08 -0.41 1.98
N PHE A 78 -9.89 -0.80 1.55
CA PHE A 78 -8.68 0.01 1.68
C PHE A 78 -8.80 1.41 1.04
N GLY A 79 -9.64 1.56 0.00
CA GLY A 79 -9.85 2.83 -0.69
C GLY A 79 -8.65 3.25 -1.52
N LEU A 80 -7.90 2.28 -2.10
CA LEU A 80 -6.72 2.53 -2.91
C LEU A 80 -7.00 3.55 -4.04
N PRO A 81 -8.13 3.50 -4.76
CA PRO A 81 -8.45 4.50 -5.78
C PRO A 81 -8.49 5.92 -5.22
N ARG A 82 -9.00 6.12 -4.01
CA ARG A 82 -9.07 7.45 -3.38
C ARG A 82 -7.69 7.95 -2.95
N VAL A 83 -6.85 7.05 -2.45
CA VAL A 83 -5.46 7.38 -2.09
C VAL A 83 -4.68 7.77 -3.34
N LEU A 84 -4.81 7.02 -4.44
CA LEU A 84 -4.16 7.34 -5.71
C LEU A 84 -4.67 8.66 -6.30
N GLU A 85 -5.99 8.91 -6.26
CA GLU A 85 -6.57 10.18 -6.69
C GLU A 85 -6.03 11.35 -5.87
N ALA A 86 -5.93 11.21 -4.55
CA ALA A 86 -5.38 12.25 -3.68
C ALA A 86 -3.89 12.53 -3.96
N LEU A 87 -3.11 11.48 -4.26
CA LEU A 87 -1.70 11.63 -4.65
C LEU A 87 -1.56 12.31 -6.02
N ASP A 88 -2.38 11.91 -7.01
CA ASP A 88 -2.41 12.56 -8.33
C ASP A 88 -2.79 14.05 -8.22
N GLU A 89 -3.78 14.39 -7.39
CA GLU A 89 -4.14 15.79 -7.13
C GLU A 89 -3.04 16.56 -6.41
N TRP A 90 -2.37 15.94 -5.45
CA TRP A 90 -1.20 16.52 -4.78
C TRP A 90 -0.08 16.83 -5.79
N ASP A 91 0.21 15.88 -6.68
CA ASP A 91 1.21 16.03 -7.74
C ASP A 91 0.80 17.07 -8.79
N LYS A 92 -0.50 17.22 -9.12
CA LYS A 92 -0.96 18.33 -9.98
C LYS A 92 -0.72 19.69 -9.32
N GLN A 93 -0.93 19.79 -8.01
CA GLN A 93 -0.78 21.03 -7.25
C GLN A 93 0.68 21.40 -6.98
N HIS A 94 1.56 20.41 -6.81
CA HIS A 94 2.94 20.60 -6.35
C HIS A 94 4.01 20.13 -7.36
N GLY A 95 3.63 19.40 -8.41
CA GLY A 95 4.52 18.73 -9.36
C GLY A 95 4.97 19.58 -10.56
N LYS A 96 4.54 20.84 -10.68
CA LYS A 96 5.13 21.79 -11.65
C LYS A 96 6.07 22.79 -10.98
N ALA A 97 7.25 22.30 -10.60
CA ALA A 97 8.40 23.16 -10.32
C ALA A 97 9.73 22.57 -10.86
N VAL A 98 9.71 21.85 -11.99
CA VAL A 98 10.93 21.60 -12.77
C VAL A 98 10.58 21.58 -14.25
N GLU A 99 10.55 22.76 -14.87
CA GLU A 99 10.97 22.97 -16.26
C GLU A 99 11.06 24.48 -16.52
N ASN A 100 12.23 25.04 -16.21
CA ASN A 100 12.81 26.18 -16.91
C ASN A 100 14.25 26.38 -16.40
N ARG A 101 15.18 25.66 -17.04
CA ARG A 101 16.59 26.05 -17.08
C ARG A 101 17.10 25.85 -18.51
N GLY A 102 17.23 26.97 -19.23
CA GLY A 102 18.11 27.12 -20.38
C GLY A 102 17.42 27.04 -21.71
#